data_AF-A0A2A5DL39-F1
#
_entry.id   AF-A0A2A5DL39-F1
#
_cell.length_a   1.000
_cell.length_b   1.000
_cell.length_c   1.000
_cell.angle_alpha   90.00
_cell.angle_beta   90.00
_cell.angle_gamma   90.00
#
_symmetry.space_group_name_H-M   'P 1'
#
loop_
_entity.id
_entity.type
_entity.pdbx_description
1 polymer ?
#
loop_
_entity_poly.entity_id
_entity_poly.type
_entity_poly.pdbx_seq_one_letter_code
_entity_poly.pdbx_strand_id
1 'polypeptide(L)' 'MSKDHQNKITNKEDLIKKMRQLEIYMYPRVLEERDVNSAIRNLVIKYYGSWEDYTKNRIN' A
#
# COMPACT_ATOMS: atom_id res chain seq x y z
N MET A 1 19.98 19.89 5.00
CA MET A 1 18.75 19.81 4.18
C MET A 1 18.67 18.41 3.58
N SER A 2 18.20 17.44 4.34
CA SER A 2 18.00 16.09 3.80
C SER A 2 16.74 16.12 2.97
N LYS A 3 16.91 16.01 1.65
CA LYS A 3 15.83 15.85 0.68
C LYS A 3 15.20 14.49 0.95
N ASP A 4 14.22 14.45 1.86
CA ASP A 4 13.34 13.32 2.00
C ASP A 4 12.59 13.16 0.68
N HIS A 5 13.08 12.25 -0.17
CA HIS A 5 12.29 11.62 -1.20
C HIS A 5 11.17 10.84 -0.50
N GLN A 6 10.17 11.56 0.02
CA GLN A 6 8.83 11.02 0.13
C GLN A 6 8.48 10.60 -1.29
N ASN A 7 8.62 9.31 -1.59
CA ASN A 7 8.04 8.69 -2.78
C ASN A 7 6.53 8.92 -2.68
N LYS A 8 6.10 10.10 -3.13
CA LYS A 8 4.71 10.50 -3.19
C LYS A 8 4.07 9.52 -4.15
N ILE A 9 3.19 8.70 -3.61
CA ILE A 9 2.29 7.88 -4.43
C ILE A 9 1.38 8.87 -5.15
N THR A 10 1.56 8.99 -6.47
CA THR A 10 0.81 9.97 -7.27
C THR A 10 -0.41 9.36 -7.95
N ASN A 11 -0.40 8.05 -8.13
CA ASN A 11 -1.44 7.29 -8.82
C ASN A 11 -1.64 5.90 -8.18
N LYS A 12 -2.63 5.16 -8.68
CA LYS A 12 -2.99 3.82 -8.20
C LYS A 12 -1.88 2.79 -8.42
N GLU A 13 -1.10 2.90 -9.50
CA GLU A 13 0.00 1.97 -9.79
C GLU A 13 1.17 2.11 -8.81
N ASP A 14 1.51 3.34 -8.43
CA ASP A 14 2.54 3.62 -7.42
C ASP A 14 2.16 2.99 -6.07
N LEU A 15 0.88 3.05 -5.71
CA LEU A 15 0.36 2.40 -4.51
C LEU A 15 0.56 0.88 -4.60
N ILE A 16 0.15 0.25 -5.71
CA ILE A 16 0.30 -1.20 -5.92
C ILE A 16 1.77 -1.61 -5.80
N LYS A 17 2.69 -0.87 -6.45
CA LYS A 17 4.14 -1.14 -6.37
C LYS A 17 4.63 -1.07 -4.93
N LYS A 18 4.21 -0.04 -4.18
CA LYS A 18 4.59 0.13 -2.78
C LYS A 18 4.04 -0.99 -1.89
N MET A 19 2.79 -1.39 -2.10
CA MET A 19 2.16 -2.49 -1.37
C MET A 19 2.86 -3.83 -1.62
N ARG A 20 3.21 -4.13 -2.88
CA ARG A 20 3.99 -5.33 -3.22
C ARG A 20 5.37 -5.34 -2.56
N GLN A 21 6.05 -4.19 -2.51
CA GLN A 21 7.33 -4.08 -1.80
C GLN A 21 7.16 -4.40 -0.31
N LEU A 22 6.16 -3.80 0.35
CA LEU A 22 5.86 -4.06 1.76
C LEU A 22 5.55 -5.53 2.02
N GLU A 23 4.80 -6.16 1.12
CA GLU A 23 4.46 -7.58 1.22
C GLU A 23 5.69 -8.50 1.09
N ILE A 24 6.64 -8.16 0.21
CA ILE A 24 7.93 -8.88 0.11
C ILE A 24 8.70 -8.81 1.43
N TYR A 25 8.72 -7.65 2.10
CA TYR A 25 9.39 -7.51 3.41
C TYR A 25 8.73 -8.33 4.52
N MET A 26 7.43 -8.64 4.40
CA MET A 26 6.65 -9.37 5.41
C MET A 26 6.66 -10.89 5.21
N TYR A 27 7.22 -11.39 4.11
CA TYR A 27 7.22 -12.82 3.78
C TYR A 27 7.79 -13.69 4.93
N PRO A 28 7.16 -14.83 5.28
CA PRO A 28 6.05 -15.50 4.60
C PRO A 28 4.64 -15.04 5.00
N ARG A 29 4.50 -13.98 5.80
CA ARG A 29 3.20 -13.50 6.25
C ARG A 29 2.55 -12.58 5.21
N VAL A 30 1.22 -12.60 5.17
CA VAL A 30 0.44 -11.67 4.37
C VAL A 30 0.45 -10.29 5.04
N LEU A 31 0.59 -9.24 4.24
CA LEU A 31 0.48 -7.86 4.70
C LEU A 31 -0.96 -7.57 5.18
N GLU A 32 -1.11 -7.16 6.44
CA GLU A 32 -2.38 -6.79 7.04
C GLU A 32 -2.55 -5.26 7.14
N GLU A 33 -3.78 -4.79 7.35
CA GLU A 33 -4.09 -3.34 7.43
C GLU A 33 -3.30 -2.63 8.54
N ARG A 34 -3.02 -3.35 9.64
CA ARG A 34 -2.24 -2.85 10.78
C ARG A 34 -0.76 -2.67 10.49
N ASP A 35 -0.25 -3.32 9.44
CA ASP A 35 1.18 -3.28 9.08
C ASP A 35 1.52 -2.05 8.24
N VAL A 36 0.50 -1.35 7.72
CA VAL A 36 0.68 -0.14 6.93
C VAL A 36 0.37 1.11 7.75
N ASN A 37 1.10 2.18 7.47
CA ASN A 37 0.83 3.46 8.10
C ASN A 37 -0.48 4.10 7.58
N SER A 38 -0.96 5.09 8.31
CA SER A 38 -2.19 5.82 7.99
C SER A 38 -2.19 6.44 6.59
N ALA A 39 -1.04 6.87 6.07
CA ALA A 39 -0.93 7.45 4.73
C ALA A 39 -1.21 6.40 3.64
N ILE A 40 -0.59 5.23 3.72
CA ILE A 40 -0.84 4.10 2.81
C ILE A 40 -2.30 3.66 2.91
N ARG A 41 -2.83 3.53 4.14
CA ARG A 41 -4.22 3.15 4.40
C ARG A 41 -5.21 4.13 3.74
N ASN A 42 -4.99 5.43 3.89
CA ASN A 42 -5.85 6.45 3.27
C ASN A 42 -5.79 6.39 1.74
N LEU A 43 -4.63 6.08 1.16
CA LEU A 43 -4.50 5.89 -0.28
C LEU A 43 -5.21 4.63 -0.76
N VAL A 44 -5.15 3.53 0.01
CA VAL A 44 -5.92 2.31 -0.27
C VAL A 44 -7.42 2.64 -0.28
N ILE A 45 -7.93 3.29 0.75
CA ILE A 45 -9.34 3.73 0.82
C ILE A 45 -9.70 4.64 -0.36
N LYS A 46 -8.82 5.59 -0.72
CA LYS A 46 -9.03 6.50 -1.86
C LYS A 46 -9.18 5.76 -3.20
N TYR A 47 -8.37 4.73 -3.47
CA TYR A 47 -8.32 4.07 -4.77
C TYR A 47 -9.15 2.79 -4.89
N TYR A 48 -9.52 2.18 -3.76
CA TYR A 48 -10.23 0.90 -3.69
C TYR A 48 -11.52 0.96 -2.86
N GLY A 49 -11.79 2.06 -2.14
CA GLY A 49 -12.98 2.22 -1.29
C GLY A 49 -12.79 1.64 0.11
N SER A 50 -12.16 0.47 0.23
CA SER A 50 -11.86 -0.18 1.51
C SER A 50 -10.57 -1.01 1.45
N TRP A 51 -10.05 -1.40 2.62
CA TRP A 51 -8.96 -2.38 2.69
C TRP A 51 -9.40 -3.75 2.12
N GLU A 52 -10.63 -4.16 2.44
CA GLU A 52 -11.21 -5.43 1.98
C GLU A 52 -11.25 -5.51 0.45
N ASP A 53 -11.69 -4.44 -0.21
CA ASP A 53 -11.72 -4.33 -1.67
C ASP A 53 -10.32 -4.37 -2.27
N TYR A 54 -9.33 -3.75 -1.63
CA TYR A 54 -7.93 -3.89 -2.05
C TYR A 54 -7.47 -5.36 -1.99
N THR A 55 -7.71 -6.07 -0.88
CA THR A 55 -7.32 -7.49 -0.75
C THR A 55 -8.03 -8.39 -1.76
N LYS A 56 -9.32 -8.14 -2.05
CA LYS A 56 -10.07 -8.89 -3.08
C LYS A 56 -9.50 -8.66 -4.48
N ASN A 57 -9.16 -7.42 -4.80
CA ASN A 57 -8.59 -7.03 -6.10
C ASN A 57 -7.07 -7.32 -6.22
N ARG A 58 -6.41 -7.78 -5.17
CA ARG A 58 -4.99 -8.15 -5.19
C ARG A 58 -4.75 -9.54 -5.80
N ILE A 59 -5.75 -10.40 -5.76
CA ILE A 59 -5.67 -11.82 -6.13
C ILE A 59 -6.05 -12.07 -7.61
N ASN A 60 -6.61 -11.07 -8.30
CA ASN A 60 -6.84 -11.06 -9.75
C ASN A 60 -5.74 -10.28 -10.47
#